data_AF-A0A935LQ70-F1
#
_entry.id   AF-A0A935LQ70-F1
#
_cell.length_a   1.000
_cell.length_b   1.000
_cell.length_c   1.000
_cell.angle_alpha   90.00
_cell.angle_beta   90.00
_cell.angle_gamma   90.00
#
_symmetry.space_group_name_H-M   'P 1'
#
loop_
_entity.id
_entity.type
_entity.pdbx_description
1 polymer ?
#
loop_
_entity_poly.entity_id
_entity_poly.type
_entity_poly.pdbx_seq_one_letter_code
_entity_poly.pdbx_strand_id
1 'polypeptide(L)'
;MNIGTALLFFLVSNFGVWASGTMYPKTGEGLLTCYAMGLPYIKGSLLSNLFYSSVLFGAYYLIENKTKLFVSEARHQWKLI
;
A
#
# COMPACT_ATOMS: atom_id res chain seq x y z
N MET A 1 5.69 -1.34 0.80
CA MET A 1 5.75 -2.49 1.73
C MET A 1 5.71 -3.76 0.87
N ASN A 2 6.69 -4.67 0.96
CA ASN A 2 6.67 -5.88 0.13
C ASN A 2 5.56 -6.83 0.62
N ILE A 3 4.84 -7.47 -0.32
CA ILE A 3 3.79 -8.45 -0.01
C ILE A 3 4.29 -9.51 0.96
N GLY A 4 5.54 -9.99 0.83
CA GLY A 4 6.10 -10.99 1.74
C GLY A 4 6.17 -10.52 3.20
N THR A 5 6.56 -9.27 3.44
CA THR A 5 6.62 -8.68 4.78
C THR A 5 5.22 -8.48 5.36
N ALA A 6 4.25 -8.09 4.51
CA ALA A 6 2.85 -7.94 4.93
C ALA A 6 2.21 -9.28 5.31
N LEU A 7 2.50 -10.35 4.55
CA LEU A 7 2.02 -11.70 4.84
C LEU A 7 2.65 -12.27 6.12
N LEU A 8 3.96 -12.09 6.32
CA LEU A 8 4.63 -12.52 7.55
C LEU A 8 4.10 -11.79 8.78
N PHE A 9 3.92 -10.47 8.70
CA PHE A 9 3.31 -9.69 9.78
C PHE A 9 1.89 -10.18 10.07
N PHE A 10 1.07 -10.40 9.03
CA PHE A 10 -0.28 -10.91 9.17
C PHE A 10 -0.32 -12.28 9.89
N LEU A 11 0.54 -13.21 9.48
CA LEU A 11 0.59 -14.55 10.08
C LEU A 11 1.03 -14.48 11.55
N VAL A 12 2.13 -13.79 11.84
CA VAL A 12 2.71 -13.72 13.18
C VAL A 12 1.79 -12.96 14.14
N SER A 13 1.21 -11.83 13.73
CA SER A 13 0.34 -11.03 14.59
C SER A 13 -0.96 -11.76 14.94
N ASN A 14 -1.63 -12.39 13.97
CA ASN A 14 -2.85 -13.15 14.25
C ASN A 14 -2.57 -14.43 15.06
N PHE A 15 -1.45 -15.11 14.79
CA PHE A 15 -1.01 -16.22 15.64
C PHE A 15 -0.71 -15.77 17.07
N GLY A 16 -0.08 -14.60 17.24
CA GLY A 16 0.16 -14.01 18.56
C GLY A 16 -1.13 -13.70 19.32
N VAL A 17 -2.15 -13.16 18.66
CA VAL A 17 -3.48 -12.91 19.25
C VAL A 17 -4.14 -14.22 19.68
N TRP A 18 -4.06 -15.27 18.87
CA TRP A 18 -4.59 -16.59 19.22
C TRP A 18 -3.80 -17.27 20.37
N ALA A 19 -2.48 -17.16 20.37
CA ALA A 19 -1.61 -17.81 21.37
C ALA A 19 -1.64 -17.11 22.73
N SER A 20 -1.63 -15.77 22.73
CA SER A 20 -1.55 -14.93 23.93
C SER A 20 -2.90 -14.40 24.42
N GLY A 21 -3.94 -14.42 23.58
CA GLY A 21 -5.26 -13.89 23.91
C GLY A 21 -6.18 -14.92 24.58
N THR A 22 -7.26 -14.42 25.17
CA THR A 22 -8.42 -15.20 25.65
C THR A 22 -9.63 -15.10 24.72
N MET A 23 -9.52 -14.30 23.65
CA MET A 23 -10.63 -13.95 22.77
C MET A 23 -11.07 -15.09 21.86
N TYR A 24 -10.15 -16.01 21.50
CA TYR A 24 -10.45 -17.17 20.66
C TYR A 24 -10.11 -18.47 21.40
N PRO A 25 -10.90 -19.54 21.22
CA PRO A 25 -10.56 -20.85 21.73
C PRO A 25 -9.20 -21.31 21.21
N LYS A 26 -8.36 -21.92 22.06
CA LYS A 26 -7.06 -22.50 21.69
C LYS A 26 -7.22 -23.84 20.95
N THR A 27 -8.15 -23.87 20.01
CA THR A 27 -8.43 -24.99 19.09
C THR A 27 -8.09 -24.53 17.66
N GLY A 28 -7.91 -25.49 16.74
CA GLY A 28 -7.65 -25.17 15.33
C GLY A 28 -8.75 -24.32 14.68
N GLU A 29 -9.99 -24.46 15.15
CA GLU A 29 -11.14 -23.66 14.71
C GLU A 29 -11.04 -22.18 15.16
N GLY A 30 -10.58 -21.93 16.38
CA GLY A 30 -10.34 -20.58 16.87
C GLY A 30 -9.21 -19.87 16.12
N LEU A 31 -8.19 -20.61 15.70
CA LEU A 31 -7.10 -20.09 14.88
C LEU A 31 -7.59 -19.67 13.48
N LEU A 32 -8.39 -20.52 12.83
CA LEU A 32 -9.02 -20.22 11.53
C LEU A 32 -9.92 -18.99 11.61
N THR A 33 -10.71 -18.87 12.68
CA THR A 33 -11.59 -17.71 12.90
C THR A 33 -10.79 -16.42 13.08
N CYS A 34 -9.69 -16.46 13.85
CA CYS A 34 -8.80 -15.31 14.04
C CYS A 34 -8.19 -14.85 12.70
N TYR A 35 -7.74 -15.78 11.84
CA TYR A 35 -7.24 -15.44 10.52
C TYR A 35 -8.33 -14.91 9.58
N ALA A 36 -9.53 -15.49 9.60
CA ALA A 36 -10.65 -15.03 8.78
C ALA A 36 -11.05 -13.58 9.12
N MET A 37 -11.06 -13.23 10.42
CA MET A 37 -11.32 -11.86 10.87
C MET A 37 -10.17 -10.88 10.60
N GLY A 38 -8.94 -11.37 10.49
CA GLY A 38 -7.79 -10.55 10.10
C GLY A 38 -7.68 -10.30 8.59
N LEU A 39 -8.28 -11.14 7.74
CA LEU A 39 -8.24 -11.01 6.27
C LEU A 39 -8.63 -9.62 5.72
N PRO A 40 -9.62 -8.89 6.28
CA PRO A 40 -9.95 -7.53 5.89
C PRO A 40 -8.78 -6.55 6.02
N TYR A 41 -7.86 -6.81 6.96
CA TYR A 41 -6.71 -5.96 7.23
C TYR A 41 -5.72 -5.96 6.05
N ILE A 42 -5.54 -7.10 5.38
CA ILE A 42 -4.72 -7.21 4.16
C ILE A 42 -5.32 -6.35 3.04
N LYS A 43 -6.65 -6.31 2.92
CA LYS A 43 -7.33 -5.45 1.92
C LYS A 43 -7.05 -3.97 2.19
N GLY A 44 -7.09 -3.55 3.45
CA GLY A 44 -6.75 -2.18 3.86
C GLY A 44 -5.31 -1.81 3.51
N SER A 45 -4.35 -2.69 3.77
CA SER A 45 -2.94 -2.46 3.39
C SER A 45 -2.73 -2.39 1.88
N LEU A 46 -3.41 -3.24 1.09
CA LEU A 46 -3.31 -3.22 -0.36
C LEU A 46 -3.88 -1.91 -0.95
N LEU A 47 -5.04 -1.49 -0.45
CA LEU A 47 -5.70 -0.26 -0.88
C LEU A 47 -4.86 0.97 -0.55
N SER A 48 -4.26 1.02 0.64
CA SER A 48 -3.34 2.10 1.03
C SER A 48 -2.11 2.15 0.12
N ASN A 49 -1.52 0.99 -0.22
CA ASN A 49 -0.37 0.93 -1.11
C ASN A 49 -0.71 1.40 -2.54
N LEU A 50 -1.89 1.05 -3.05
CA LEU A 50 -2.38 1.56 -4.34
C LEU A 50 -2.62 3.06 -4.27
N PHE A 51 -3.32 3.55 -3.24
CA PHE A 51 -3.61 4.96 -3.07
C PHE A 51 -2.34 5.81 -3.03
N TYR A 52 -1.38 5.47 -2.15
CA TYR A 52 -0.11 6.19 -2.05
C TYR A 52 0.67 6.16 -3.36
N SER A 53 0.72 5.02 -4.04
CA SER A 53 1.41 4.89 -5.33
C SER A 53 0.74 5.76 -6.39
N SER A 54 -0.58 5.70 -6.52
CA SER A 54 -1.35 6.51 -7.46
C SER A 54 -1.16 8.01 -7.22
N VAL A 55 -1.16 8.44 -5.95
CA VAL A 55 -0.94 9.85 -5.60
C VAL A 55 0.49 10.29 -5.93
N LEU A 56 1.51 9.52 -5.54
CA LEU A 56 2.91 9.87 -5.79
C LEU A 56 3.24 9.91 -7.28
N PHE A 57 2.93 8.84 -8.02
CA PHE A 57 3.23 8.78 -9.45
C PHE A 57 2.32 9.69 -10.26
N GLY A 58 1.05 9.86 -9.87
CA GLY A 58 0.14 10.81 -10.50
C GLY A 58 0.60 12.25 -10.31
N ALA A 59 0.99 12.65 -9.10
CA ALA A 59 1.52 13.97 -8.83
C ALA A 59 2.83 14.21 -9.59
N TYR A 60 3.73 13.23 -9.61
CA TYR A 60 4.98 13.31 -10.37
C TYR A 60 4.72 13.53 -11.86
N TYR A 61 3.82 12.75 -12.46
CA TYR A 61 3.44 12.90 -13.87
C TYR A 61 2.88 14.29 -14.19
N LEU A 62 2.00 14.82 -13.33
CA LEU A 62 1.41 16.16 -13.51
C LEU A 62 2.47 17.28 -13.46
N ILE A 63 3.42 17.18 -12.53
CA ILE A 63 4.52 18.14 -12.41
C ILE A 63 5.45 18.03 -13.61
N GLU A 64 5.84 16.82 -14.00
CA GLU A 64 6.73 16.58 -15.14
C GLU A 64 6.13 17.13 -16.45
N ASN A 65 4.83 16.95 -16.68
CA ASN A 65 4.18 17.48 -17.87
C ASN A 65 4.17 19.02 -17.90
N LYS A 66 3.96 19.68 -16.75
CA LYS A 66 4.02 21.14 -16.67
C LYS A 66 5.43 21.67 -16.93
N THR A 67 6.45 21.00 -16.40
CA THR A 67 7.85 21.38 -16.61
C THR A 67 8.28 21.16 -18.06
N LYS A 68 7.88 20.06 -18.70
CA LYS A 68 8.17 19.80 -20.13
C LYS A 68 7.53 20.83 -21.05
N LEU A 69 6.27 21.22 -20.77
CA LEU A 69 5.58 22.28 -21.53
C LEU A 69 6.29 23.63 -21.38
N PHE A 70 6.66 24.02 -20.16
CA PHE A 70 7.36 25.29 -19.93
C PHE A 70 8.74 25.34 -20.60
N VAL A 71 9.50 24.24 -20.54
CA VAL A 71 10.81 24.12 -21.20
C VAL A 71 10.68 24.11 -22.72
N SER A 72 9.62 23.49 -23.27
CA SER A 72 9.30 23.52 -24.71
C SER A 72 9.03 24.94 -25.20
N GLU A 73 8.19 25.69 -24.48
CA GLU A 73 7.84 27.08 -24.82
C GLU A 73 9.09 27.98 -24.83
N ALA A 74 9.93 27.87 -23.78
CA ALA A 74 11.17 28.63 -23.67
C ALA A 74 12.18 28.30 -24.78
N ARG A 75 12.24 27.03 -25.21
CA ARG A 75 13.09 26.58 -26.32
C ARG A 75 12.62 27.11 -27.67
N HIS A 76 11.30 27.24 -27.87
CA HIS A 76 10.74 27.81 -29.10
C HIS A 76 10.99 29.32 -29.20
N GLN A 77 10.89 30.06 -28.08
CA GLN A 77 11.20 31.48 -28.01
C GLN A 77 12.69 31.78 -28.28
N TRP A 78 13.61 30.96 -27.75
CA TRP A 78 15.05 31.13 -27.98
C TRP A 78 15.49 30.87 -29.43
N LYS A 79 14.73 30.11 -30.21
CA LYS A 79 15.04 29.86 -31.63
C LYS A 79 14.61 30.99 -32.56
N LEU A 80 13.82 31.96 -32.07
CA LEU A 80 13.30 33.08 -32.84
C LEU A 80 14.05 34.40 -32.57
N ILE A 81 15.10 34.35 -31.74
CA ILE A 81 16.05 35.44 -31.44
C ILE A 81 17.40 35.04 -32.04
#